data_AF-A0A178DYK5-F1
#
_entry.id   AF-A0A178DYK5-F1
#
_cell.length_a   1.000
_cell.length_b   1.000
_cell.length_c   1.000
_cell.angle_alpha   90.00
_cell.angle_beta   90.00
_cell.angle_gamma   90.00
#
_symmetry.space_group_name_H-M   'P 1'
#
loop_
_entity.id
_entity.type
_entity.pdbx_description
1 polymer ?
#
loop_
_entity_poly.entity_id
_entity_poly.type
_entity_poly.pdbx_seq_one_letter_code
_entity_poly.pdbx_strand_id
1 'polypeptide(L)'
;MAPVRSKSHETRTISFIPFFICVFSSIIRNAIHNCYIVLGVILSLPAVTGAPAPIPGYPHLDATNPNPSYHDFTLETSLDPKVRVDSVHFEDRTIRFPQWVGRAQRIRGAGNPIYCSGNLSIALMEVGAAYQASSNGSTTLLTLLPTAGALIGAPAKELWVLYKLVPLAGFFASLLSLGGSIIPKQVSDYASLEDFSYSGMPSASPVDDMIKRRPSAKTWAENSETDVQLVAERFADQVVARAMDSRGSSKHWKVVLGMFGLVECILLICGACYMLSAGSIVVWWCEANNWAFAWYGITIFASMVESYANAPFAKDWVMRISRAPRVRISPDAPWVISREKDTPRSSTEQISPLHIDSTNDNNTSTNDLVTGPAPSLSVIDALQAGFNTEGRVLLDGTEPWSASKDAFYVIISRSGVRKGQTMLRLLSKLLSVTAFIISTALFASSTLLQIQVAIVVMILVMSGGIFGRVIAMWISAVIMRDRPVLHQIVKTSKDADAFMEAILRKEGIVCEVLGHVVIDGRCVKRVGRLTWSTVIGVLAEPFNVGKIARASSGPA
;
A
#
# COMPACT_ATOMS: atom_id res chain seq x y z
N MET A 1 52.46 17.66 0.99
CA MET A 1 50.99 17.56 1.14
C MET A 1 50.35 18.28 -0.04
N ALA A 2 49.78 17.53 -0.98
CA ALA A 2 49.09 18.08 -2.14
C ALA A 2 47.57 18.13 -1.85
N PRO A 3 46.85 19.19 -2.26
CA PRO A 3 45.42 19.30 -2.01
C PRO A 3 44.65 18.33 -2.92
N VAL A 4 44.00 17.35 -2.31
CA VAL A 4 43.09 16.42 -2.99
C VAL A 4 41.85 17.21 -3.41
N ARG A 5 41.74 17.47 -4.72
CA ARG A 5 40.64 18.19 -5.34
C ARG A 5 39.42 17.27 -5.42
N SER A 6 38.55 17.38 -4.41
CA SER A 6 37.23 16.75 -4.39
C SER A 6 36.38 17.26 -5.56
N LYS A 7 36.11 16.39 -6.55
CA LYS A 7 35.11 16.66 -7.59
C LYS A 7 33.72 16.39 -7.01
N SER A 8 32.99 17.45 -6.68
CA SER A 8 31.57 17.37 -6.35
C SER A 8 30.78 17.00 -7.61
N HIS A 9 30.30 15.76 -7.68
CA HIS A 9 29.27 15.38 -8.63
C HIS A 9 27.97 16.06 -8.23
N GLU A 10 27.65 17.17 -8.89
CA GLU A 10 26.38 17.87 -8.77
C GLU A 10 25.31 17.09 -9.55
N THR A 11 24.69 16.11 -8.90
CA THR A 11 23.49 15.43 -9.41
C THR A 11 22.34 16.44 -9.47
N ARG A 12 22.07 16.99 -10.67
CA ARG A 12 20.82 17.69 -10.97
C ARG A 12 19.65 16.71 -10.85
N THR A 13 19.05 16.64 -9.66
CA THR A 13 17.76 15.98 -9.45
C THR A 13 16.68 16.81 -10.14
N ILE A 14 16.23 16.33 -11.30
CA ILE A 14 15.06 16.91 -11.98
C ILE A 14 13.85 16.66 -11.06
N SER A 15 13.28 17.75 -10.53
CA SER A 15 12.14 17.71 -9.61
C SER A 15 10.85 17.42 -10.38
N PHE A 16 10.60 16.13 -10.69
CA PHE A 16 9.35 15.64 -11.29
C PHE A 16 8.17 15.62 -10.30
N ILE A 17 8.47 15.68 -9.01
CA ILE A 17 7.53 15.47 -7.90
C ILE A 17 6.49 16.61 -7.74
N PRO A 18 6.83 17.91 -7.81
CA PRO A 18 5.84 18.98 -7.61
C PRO A 18 4.76 19.00 -8.71
N PHE A 19 5.09 18.61 -9.94
CA PHE A 19 4.12 18.54 -11.03
C PHE A 19 3.10 17.42 -10.79
N PHE A 20 3.57 16.22 -10.44
CA PHE A 20 2.68 15.10 -10.12
C PHE A 20 1.81 15.38 -8.89
N ILE A 21 2.36 15.97 -7.82
CA ILE A 21 1.57 16.32 -6.62
C ILE A 21 0.49 17.34 -6.96
N CYS A 22 0.78 18.35 -7.79
CA CYS A 22 -0.19 19.39 -8.14
C CYS A 22 -1.33 18.84 -9.02
N VAL A 23 -0.99 18.07 -10.05
CA VAL A 23 -1.98 17.43 -10.95
C VAL A 23 -2.82 16.41 -10.19
N PHE A 24 -2.19 15.54 -9.39
CA PHE A 24 -2.89 14.52 -8.61
C PHE A 24 -3.74 15.13 -7.48
N SER A 25 -3.28 16.21 -6.83
CA SER A 25 -4.08 16.95 -5.85
C SER A 25 -5.32 17.57 -6.47
N SER A 26 -5.20 18.15 -7.67
CA SER A 26 -6.33 18.71 -8.41
C SER A 26 -7.35 17.63 -8.78
N ILE A 27 -6.87 16.49 -9.32
CA ILE A 27 -7.71 15.35 -9.67
C ILE A 27 -8.41 14.77 -8.43
N ILE A 28 -7.70 14.55 -7.32
CA ILE A 28 -8.28 14.04 -6.08
C ILE A 28 -9.32 15.02 -5.52
N ARG A 29 -9.03 16.31 -5.48
CA ARG A 29 -9.96 17.31 -4.95
C ARG A 29 -11.24 17.36 -5.77
N ASN A 30 -11.10 17.30 -7.09
CA ASN A 30 -12.23 17.26 -8.01
C ASN A 30 -13.02 15.94 -7.87
N ALA A 31 -12.32 14.80 -7.71
CA ALA A 31 -12.94 13.50 -7.48
C ALA A 31 -13.69 13.45 -6.14
N ILE A 32 -13.12 13.97 -5.05
CA ILE A 32 -13.76 14.05 -3.73
C ILE A 32 -15.01 14.93 -3.80
N HIS A 33 -14.92 16.12 -4.42
CA HIS A 33 -16.06 17.00 -4.60
C HIS A 33 -17.18 16.31 -5.41
N ASN A 34 -16.83 15.66 -6.50
CA ASN A 34 -17.78 14.88 -7.31
C ASN A 34 -18.34 13.68 -6.54
N CYS A 35 -17.57 13.05 -5.65
CA CYS A 35 -18.03 11.94 -4.82
C CYS A 35 -19.06 12.38 -3.78
N TYR A 36 -18.92 13.58 -3.21
CA TYR A 36 -19.96 14.18 -2.36
C TYR A 36 -21.24 14.48 -3.14
N ILE A 37 -21.11 14.93 -4.39
CA ILE A 37 -22.26 15.12 -5.29
C ILE A 37 -22.93 13.78 -5.59
N VAL A 38 -22.17 12.71 -5.88
CA VAL A 38 -22.72 11.35 -6.08
C VAL A 38 -23.49 10.86 -4.87
N LEU A 39 -22.91 10.99 -3.68
CA LEU A 39 -23.58 10.60 -2.42
C LEU A 39 -24.85 11.43 -2.18
N GLY A 40 -24.82 12.73 -2.48
CA GLY A 40 -25.99 13.61 -2.42
C GLY A 40 -27.08 13.20 -3.42
N VAL A 41 -26.72 12.89 -4.66
CA VAL A 41 -27.65 12.46 -5.72
C VAL A 41 -28.27 11.11 -5.39
N ILE A 42 -27.49 10.13 -4.92
CA ILE A 42 -28.00 8.81 -4.51
C ILE A 42 -29.02 8.94 -3.36
N LEU A 43 -28.76 9.84 -2.40
CA LEU A 43 -29.67 10.10 -1.27
C LEU A 43 -30.91 10.92 -1.66
N SER A 44 -30.92 11.53 -2.84
CA SER A 44 -32.02 12.37 -3.35
C SER A 44 -32.71 11.82 -4.59
N LEU A 45 -32.46 10.57 -4.96
CA LEU A 45 -33.14 9.91 -6.08
C LEU A 45 -34.67 9.91 -5.85
N PRO A 46 -35.47 10.56 -6.71
CA PRO A 46 -36.92 10.45 -6.64
C PRO A 46 -37.33 9.00 -6.94
N ALA A 47 -38.33 8.51 -6.22
CA ALA A 47 -38.97 7.23 -6.53
C ALA A 47 -39.50 7.27 -7.97
N VAL A 48 -38.93 6.43 -8.85
CA VAL A 48 -39.31 6.36 -10.26
C VAL A 48 -40.75 5.83 -10.37
N THR A 49 -41.69 6.70 -10.70
CA THR A 49 -43.06 6.33 -11.07
C THR A 49 -43.21 6.45 -12.58
N GLY A 50 -43.53 5.34 -13.23
CA GLY A 50 -43.97 5.29 -14.64
C GLY A 50 -42.93 4.79 -15.63
N ALA A 51 -43.00 3.50 -15.96
CA ALA A 51 -42.41 2.97 -17.18
C ALA A 51 -43.28 3.42 -18.39
N PRO A 52 -42.71 3.97 -19.47
CA PRO A 52 -43.46 4.22 -20.69
C PRO A 52 -43.91 2.90 -21.31
N ALA A 53 -45.15 2.86 -21.80
CA ALA A 53 -45.66 1.72 -22.54
C ALA A 53 -44.85 1.52 -23.84
N PRO A 54 -44.46 0.29 -24.19
CA PRO A 54 -43.72 0.02 -25.42
C PRO A 54 -44.59 0.36 -26.64
N ILE A 55 -44.01 1.10 -27.59
CA ILE A 55 -44.61 1.34 -28.90
C ILE A 55 -44.34 0.08 -29.75
N PRO A 56 -45.37 -0.60 -30.30
CA PRO A 56 -45.17 -1.79 -31.11
C PRO A 56 -44.52 -1.43 -32.45
N GLY A 57 -43.46 -2.13 -32.84
CA GLY A 57 -42.68 -1.79 -34.03
C GLY A 57 -42.01 -2.99 -34.68
N TYR A 58 -42.80 -3.84 -35.34
CA TYR A 58 -42.41 -4.60 -36.54
C TYR A 58 -43.70 -4.89 -37.35
N PRO A 59 -44.05 -4.05 -38.35
CA PRO A 59 -45.30 -4.18 -39.12
C PRO A 59 -45.37 -5.42 -40.03
N HIS A 60 -44.33 -6.26 -40.06
CA HIS A 60 -44.26 -7.47 -40.90
C HIS A 60 -44.15 -8.79 -40.12
N LEU A 61 -44.23 -8.77 -38.78
CA LEU A 61 -44.49 -9.98 -38.01
C LEU A 61 -45.99 -10.16 -37.91
N ASP A 62 -46.59 -10.63 -39.00
CA ASP A 62 -48.01 -10.91 -39.09
C ASP A 62 -48.38 -12.00 -38.07
N ALA A 63 -48.88 -11.58 -36.91
CA ALA A 63 -49.26 -12.46 -35.81
C ALA A 63 -50.44 -13.40 -36.16
N THR A 64 -51.04 -13.24 -37.34
CA THR A 64 -52.14 -14.07 -37.81
C THR A 64 -51.69 -15.36 -38.51
N ASN A 65 -50.39 -15.50 -38.81
CA ASN A 65 -49.88 -16.68 -39.50
C ASN A 65 -49.35 -17.73 -38.49
N PRO A 66 -50.01 -18.88 -38.30
CA PRO A 66 -49.66 -19.87 -37.26
C PRO A 66 -48.33 -20.59 -37.49
N ASN A 67 -47.70 -20.37 -38.65
CA ASN A 67 -46.32 -20.79 -38.94
C ASN A 67 -45.52 -19.57 -39.41
N PRO A 68 -44.88 -18.79 -38.51
CA PRO A 68 -43.87 -17.82 -38.92
C PRO A 68 -42.71 -18.60 -39.53
N SER A 69 -42.75 -18.75 -40.85
CA SER A 69 -41.65 -19.30 -41.61
C SER A 69 -40.49 -18.31 -41.50
N TYR A 70 -39.39 -18.74 -40.87
CA TYR A 70 -38.12 -18.01 -40.83
C TYR A 70 -37.42 -17.94 -42.20
N HIS A 71 -38.07 -18.40 -43.29
CA HIS A 71 -37.47 -18.42 -44.60
C HIS A 71 -37.50 -17.04 -45.29
N ASP A 72 -36.31 -16.70 -45.79
CA ASP A 72 -35.89 -15.59 -46.61
C ASP A 72 -36.19 -14.19 -46.06
N PHE A 73 -35.33 -13.74 -45.14
CA PHE A 73 -35.02 -12.32 -45.04
C PHE A 73 -34.53 -11.85 -46.41
N THR A 74 -35.42 -11.26 -47.21
CA THR A 74 -35.04 -10.58 -48.45
C THR A 74 -34.10 -9.44 -48.07
N LEU A 75 -32.90 -9.41 -48.65
CA LEU A 75 -31.83 -8.42 -48.44
C LEU A 75 -32.18 -7.01 -48.98
N GLU A 76 -33.44 -6.59 -48.87
CA GLU A 76 -33.85 -5.24 -49.27
C GLU A 76 -33.48 -4.25 -48.17
N THR A 77 -32.75 -3.20 -48.55
CA THR A 77 -32.40 -2.09 -47.66
C THR A 77 -33.67 -1.42 -47.15
N SER A 78 -33.89 -1.46 -45.84
CA SER A 78 -35.04 -0.80 -45.21
C SER A 78 -35.06 0.70 -45.49
N LEU A 79 -36.24 1.23 -45.83
CA LEU A 79 -36.50 2.66 -46.00
C LEU A 79 -36.69 3.40 -44.66
N ASP A 80 -36.74 2.67 -43.54
CA ASP A 80 -36.87 3.29 -42.22
C ASP A 80 -35.61 4.12 -41.91
N PRO A 81 -35.74 5.43 -41.63
CA PRO A 81 -34.60 6.30 -41.34
C PRO A 81 -33.77 5.79 -40.15
N LYS A 82 -34.37 5.12 -39.15
CA LYS A 82 -33.65 4.55 -38.01
C LYS A 82 -32.79 3.36 -38.42
N VAL A 83 -33.32 2.48 -39.26
CA VAL A 83 -32.58 1.33 -39.78
C VAL A 83 -31.43 1.81 -40.69
N ARG A 84 -31.65 2.88 -41.46
CA ARG A 84 -30.58 3.49 -42.25
C ARG A 84 -29.47 4.08 -41.36
N VAL A 85 -29.81 4.78 -40.29
CA VAL A 85 -28.83 5.30 -39.32
C VAL A 85 -28.05 4.17 -38.65
N ASP A 86 -28.71 3.08 -38.25
CA ASP A 86 -28.07 1.88 -37.71
C ASP A 86 -27.15 1.21 -38.76
N SER A 87 -27.60 1.10 -40.02
CA SER A 87 -26.78 0.51 -41.09
C SER A 87 -25.50 1.30 -41.33
N VAL A 88 -25.57 2.64 -41.38
CA VAL A 88 -24.40 3.51 -41.50
C VAL A 88 -23.49 3.40 -40.28
N HIS A 89 -24.06 3.18 -39.09
CA HIS A 89 -23.30 2.98 -37.87
C HIS A 89 -22.47 1.69 -37.90
N PHE A 90 -22.99 0.61 -38.50
CA PHE A 90 -22.32 -0.69 -38.58
C PHE A 90 -21.55 -0.92 -39.90
N GLU A 91 -21.81 -0.13 -40.95
CA GLU A 91 -21.13 -0.21 -42.24
C GLU A 91 -19.66 0.19 -42.13
N ASP A 92 -19.38 1.23 -41.34
CA ASP A 92 -18.02 1.68 -41.09
C ASP A 92 -17.37 0.79 -40.02
N ARG A 93 -16.42 -0.05 -40.43
CA ARG A 93 -15.67 -0.91 -39.49
C ARG A 93 -14.77 -0.11 -38.55
N THR A 94 -14.66 1.21 -38.73
CA THR A 94 -13.83 2.09 -37.90
C THR A 94 -14.65 2.87 -36.88
N ILE A 95 -14.15 2.95 -35.64
CA ILE A 95 -14.77 3.76 -34.60
C ILE A 95 -14.65 5.23 -35.00
N ARG A 96 -15.78 5.90 -35.29
CA ARG A 96 -15.84 7.35 -35.48
C ARG A 96 -15.76 8.09 -34.14
N PHE A 97 -14.66 7.90 -33.43
CA PHE A 97 -14.46 8.37 -32.05
C PHE A 97 -14.72 9.87 -31.88
N PRO A 98 -14.25 10.79 -32.75
CA PRO A 98 -14.52 12.21 -32.60
C PRO A 98 -16.01 12.57 -32.73
N GLN A 99 -16.75 11.87 -33.60
CA GLN A 99 -18.18 12.10 -33.77
C GLN A 99 -18.97 11.59 -32.57
N TRP A 100 -18.58 10.42 -32.04
CA TRP A 100 -19.15 9.83 -30.84
C TRP A 100 -18.96 10.76 -29.62
N VAL A 101 -17.73 11.22 -29.38
CA VAL A 101 -17.41 12.18 -28.31
C VAL A 101 -18.13 13.51 -28.53
N GLY A 102 -18.14 14.03 -29.77
CA GLY A 102 -18.81 15.28 -30.10
C GLY A 102 -20.33 15.22 -29.84
N ARG A 103 -20.97 14.08 -30.12
CA ARG A 103 -22.39 13.86 -29.80
C ARG A 103 -22.62 13.93 -28.29
N ALA A 104 -21.80 13.23 -27.50
CA ALA A 104 -21.92 13.25 -26.05
C ALA A 104 -21.68 14.64 -25.45
N GLN A 105 -20.69 15.38 -25.97
CA GLN A 105 -20.42 16.75 -25.55
C GLN A 105 -21.59 17.71 -25.85
N ARG A 106 -22.25 17.57 -27.01
CA ARG A 106 -23.44 18.37 -27.34
C ARG A 106 -24.61 18.06 -26.41
N ILE A 107 -24.82 16.79 -26.06
CA ILE A 107 -25.87 16.38 -25.12
C ILE A 107 -25.62 17.01 -23.73
N ARG A 108 -24.38 16.97 -23.25
CA ARG A 108 -23.99 17.53 -21.93
C ARG A 108 -23.85 19.05 -21.92
N GLY A 109 -23.58 19.67 -23.08
CA GLY A 109 -23.25 21.08 -23.21
C GLY A 109 -24.35 22.06 -22.79
N ALA A 110 -25.58 21.58 -22.56
CA ALA A 110 -26.68 22.39 -22.06
C ALA A 110 -26.52 22.84 -20.60
N GLY A 111 -25.65 22.19 -19.81
CA GLY A 111 -25.32 22.58 -18.43
C GLY A 111 -26.49 22.55 -17.44
N ASN A 112 -27.59 21.88 -17.79
CA ASN A 112 -28.73 21.66 -16.92
C ASN A 112 -29.25 20.21 -17.11
N PRO A 113 -29.57 19.49 -16.02
CA PRO A 113 -29.87 18.05 -16.08
C PRO A 113 -31.15 17.75 -16.86
N ILE A 114 -32.13 18.67 -16.85
CA ILE A 114 -33.38 18.54 -17.59
C ILE A 114 -33.12 18.59 -19.10
N TYR A 115 -32.31 19.54 -19.55
CA TYR A 115 -31.94 19.63 -20.96
C TYR A 115 -31.00 18.49 -21.38
N CYS A 116 -30.10 18.05 -20.51
CA CYS A 116 -29.21 16.92 -20.79
C CYS A 116 -30.00 15.63 -21.02
N SER A 117 -30.93 15.30 -20.10
CA SER A 117 -31.81 14.13 -20.22
C SER A 117 -32.78 14.23 -21.41
N GLY A 118 -33.32 15.42 -21.69
CA GLY A 118 -34.15 15.67 -22.88
C GLY A 118 -33.38 15.43 -24.18
N ASN A 119 -32.18 16.02 -24.31
CA ASN A 119 -31.30 15.84 -25.46
C ASN A 119 -30.85 14.38 -25.62
N LEU A 120 -30.58 13.69 -24.50
CA LEU A 120 -30.26 12.27 -24.49
C LEU A 120 -31.45 11.43 -24.98
N SER A 121 -32.67 11.73 -24.54
CA SER A 121 -33.88 11.05 -24.99
C SER A 121 -34.09 11.20 -26.49
N ILE A 122 -33.94 12.42 -27.04
CA ILE A 122 -33.98 12.68 -28.49
C ILE A 122 -32.91 11.85 -29.20
N ALA A 123 -31.67 11.86 -28.70
CA ALA A 123 -30.58 11.09 -29.29
C ALA A 123 -30.83 9.56 -29.26
N LEU A 124 -31.52 9.05 -28.22
CA LEU A 124 -31.89 7.64 -28.11
C LEU A 124 -33.10 7.27 -28.98
N MET A 125 -33.97 8.22 -29.32
CA MET A 125 -35.07 8.02 -30.26
C MET A 125 -34.60 7.91 -31.71
N GLU A 126 -33.50 8.57 -32.06
CA GLU A 126 -32.87 8.56 -33.39
C GLU A 126 -32.15 7.26 -33.74
N VAL A 127 -31.78 6.46 -32.74
CA VAL A 127 -31.08 5.18 -32.93
C VAL A 127 -32.06 4.03 -32.98
N GLY A 128 -31.77 3.03 -33.81
CA GLY A 128 -32.62 1.84 -33.95
C GLY A 128 -32.37 0.79 -32.87
N ALA A 129 -33.14 -0.30 -32.94
CA ALA A 129 -33.07 -1.38 -31.97
C ALA A 129 -31.72 -2.10 -31.98
N ALA A 130 -31.01 -2.15 -33.12
CA ALA A 130 -29.72 -2.80 -33.22
C ALA A 130 -28.63 -2.02 -32.45
N TYR A 131 -28.66 -0.69 -32.53
CA TYR A 131 -27.80 0.15 -31.69
C TYR A 131 -28.10 -0.01 -30.20
N GLN A 132 -29.38 -0.05 -29.81
CA GLN A 132 -29.76 -0.26 -28.41
C GLN A 132 -29.30 -1.62 -27.90
N ALA A 133 -29.45 -2.68 -28.69
CA ALA A 133 -28.94 -4.01 -28.36
C ALA A 133 -27.40 -4.01 -28.21
N SER A 134 -26.68 -3.34 -29.10
CA SER A 134 -25.22 -3.15 -29.01
C SER A 134 -24.80 -2.39 -27.75
N SER A 135 -25.50 -1.29 -27.42
CA SER A 135 -25.27 -0.53 -26.20
C SER A 135 -25.52 -1.37 -24.95
N ASN A 136 -26.61 -2.14 -24.90
CA ASN A 136 -26.93 -3.04 -23.78
C ASN A 136 -25.93 -4.19 -23.63
N GLY A 137 -25.43 -4.73 -24.75
CA GLY A 137 -24.32 -5.70 -24.73
C GLY A 137 -23.04 -5.08 -24.15
N SER A 138 -22.77 -3.82 -24.49
CA SER A 138 -21.61 -3.07 -24.01
C SER A 138 -21.67 -2.79 -22.52
N THR A 139 -22.83 -2.37 -22.00
CA THR A 139 -23.02 -2.16 -20.56
C THR A 139 -22.85 -3.46 -19.80
N THR A 140 -23.44 -4.55 -20.30
CA THR A 140 -23.31 -5.89 -19.72
C THR A 140 -21.84 -6.30 -19.66
N LEU A 141 -21.08 -6.09 -20.73
CA LEU A 141 -19.64 -6.37 -20.74
C LEU A 141 -18.89 -5.55 -19.68
N LEU A 142 -19.16 -4.25 -19.56
CA LEU A 142 -18.49 -3.40 -18.55
C LEU A 142 -18.93 -3.70 -17.11
N THR A 143 -20.15 -4.21 -16.88
CA THR A 143 -20.55 -4.67 -15.54
C THR A 143 -19.72 -5.86 -15.04
N LEU A 144 -18.95 -6.51 -15.90
CA LEU A 144 -17.99 -7.54 -15.50
C LEU A 144 -16.68 -6.96 -14.95
N LEU A 145 -16.39 -5.66 -15.11
CA LEU A 145 -15.16 -5.04 -14.62
C LEU A 145 -14.94 -5.21 -13.11
N PRO A 146 -15.94 -4.95 -12.23
CA PRO A 146 -15.79 -5.20 -10.80
C PRO A 146 -15.46 -6.67 -10.49
N THR A 147 -16.08 -7.61 -11.22
CA THR A 147 -15.83 -9.05 -11.08
C THR A 147 -14.42 -9.42 -11.54
N ALA A 148 -13.97 -8.85 -12.66
CA ALA A 148 -12.63 -9.07 -13.17
C ALA A 148 -11.56 -8.48 -12.23
N GLY A 149 -11.84 -7.33 -11.60
CA GLY A 149 -11.03 -6.76 -10.54
C GLY A 149 -10.91 -7.70 -9.34
N ALA A 150 -12.00 -8.36 -8.93
CA ALA A 150 -11.95 -9.36 -7.86
C ALA A 150 -11.08 -10.58 -8.20
N LEU A 151 -11.06 -11.01 -9.46
CA LEU A 151 -10.21 -12.12 -9.95
C LEU A 151 -8.74 -11.72 -10.02
N ILE A 152 -8.44 -10.55 -10.59
CA ILE A 152 -7.08 -10.02 -10.72
C ILE A 152 -6.50 -9.64 -9.35
N GLY A 153 -7.32 -9.11 -8.44
CA GLY A 153 -6.88 -8.61 -7.14
C GLY A 153 -6.92 -9.63 -6.01
N ALA A 154 -6.85 -10.94 -6.31
CA ALA A 154 -6.76 -11.96 -5.28
C ALA A 154 -5.57 -11.69 -4.34
N PRO A 155 -5.76 -11.84 -3.01
CA PRO A 155 -4.77 -11.46 -2.01
C PRO A 155 -3.46 -12.20 -2.25
N ALA A 156 -2.37 -11.45 -2.23
CA ALA A 156 -1.03 -11.96 -2.51
C ALA A 156 -0.08 -11.42 -1.43
N LYS A 157 0.56 -12.35 -0.72
CA LYS A 157 1.49 -12.06 0.38
C LYS A 157 2.61 -11.13 -0.08
N GLU A 158 3.03 -11.27 -1.34
CA GLU A 158 4.06 -10.48 -2.02
C GLU A 158 3.74 -8.99 -2.02
N LEU A 159 2.47 -8.62 -2.21
CA LEU A 159 2.06 -7.23 -2.32
C LEU A 159 1.95 -6.55 -0.95
N TRP A 160 1.60 -7.28 0.12
CA TRP A 160 1.70 -6.73 1.47
C TRP A 160 3.14 -6.40 1.83
N VAL A 161 4.08 -7.28 1.50
CA VAL A 161 5.51 -7.02 1.70
C VAL A 161 5.95 -5.82 0.87
N LEU A 162 5.53 -5.74 -0.39
CA LEU A 162 5.82 -4.57 -1.23
C LEU A 162 5.32 -3.28 -0.59
N TYR A 163 4.10 -3.29 -0.04
CA TYR A 163 3.54 -2.14 0.64
C TYR A 163 4.30 -1.74 1.92
N LYS A 164 4.87 -2.70 2.66
CA LYS A 164 5.70 -2.38 3.83
C LYS A 164 7.10 -1.91 3.44
N LEU A 165 7.67 -2.47 2.36
CA LEU A 165 9.05 -2.21 1.97
C LEU A 165 9.24 -1.03 1.03
N VAL A 166 8.28 -0.80 0.13
CA VAL A 166 8.26 0.32 -0.80
C VAL A 166 6.82 0.81 -0.85
N PRO A 167 6.37 1.57 0.17
CA PRO A 167 4.97 1.98 0.31
C PRO A 167 4.38 2.62 -0.94
N LEU A 168 5.17 3.41 -1.67
CA LEU A 168 4.77 4.00 -2.94
C LEU A 168 4.45 2.95 -4.03
N ALA A 169 5.28 1.92 -4.18
CA ALA A 169 5.03 0.84 -5.13
C ALA A 169 3.84 -0.01 -4.72
N GLY A 170 3.69 -0.29 -3.41
CA GLY A 170 2.50 -0.94 -2.88
C GLY A 170 1.23 -0.13 -3.13
N PHE A 171 1.28 1.20 -2.98
CA PHE A 171 0.15 2.08 -3.30
C PHE A 171 -0.21 2.00 -4.79
N PHE A 172 0.75 2.10 -5.71
CA PHE A 172 0.47 1.93 -7.14
C PHE A 172 -0.09 0.54 -7.47
N ALA A 173 0.42 -0.51 -6.84
CA ALA A 173 -0.12 -1.85 -7.00
C ALA A 173 -1.58 -1.95 -6.47
N SER A 174 -1.92 -1.24 -5.38
CA SER A 174 -3.30 -1.09 -4.91
C SER A 174 -4.21 -0.41 -5.92
N LEU A 175 -3.73 0.62 -6.61
CA LEU A 175 -4.51 1.29 -7.67
C LEU A 175 -4.83 0.32 -8.82
N LEU A 176 -3.89 -0.57 -9.16
CA LEU A 176 -4.04 -1.56 -10.22
C LEU A 176 -4.87 -2.80 -9.83
N SER A 177 -5.18 -2.96 -8.53
CA SER A 177 -5.96 -4.09 -8.01
C SER A 177 -7.46 -4.03 -8.37
N LEU A 178 -7.94 -2.92 -8.96
CA LEU A 178 -9.33 -2.75 -9.43
C LEU A 178 -10.39 -3.11 -8.37
N GLY A 179 -10.11 -2.85 -7.09
CA GLY A 179 -11.02 -3.16 -5.99
C GLY A 179 -10.61 -4.38 -5.15
N GLY A 180 -9.68 -5.22 -5.62
CA GLY A 180 -9.26 -6.39 -4.86
C GLY A 180 -8.42 -6.06 -3.63
N SER A 181 -8.57 -6.86 -2.57
CA SER A 181 -7.79 -6.75 -1.35
C SER A 181 -6.41 -7.40 -1.52
N ILE A 182 -5.37 -6.60 -1.32
CA ILE A 182 -3.98 -7.04 -1.42
C ILE A 182 -3.53 -7.85 -0.19
N ILE A 183 -4.16 -7.59 0.95
CA ILE A 183 -3.65 -8.04 2.24
C ILE A 183 -4.10 -9.49 2.53
N PRO A 184 -3.17 -10.40 2.87
CA PRO A 184 -3.51 -11.76 3.28
C PRO A 184 -4.45 -11.79 4.47
N LYS A 185 -5.42 -12.72 4.47
CA LYS A 185 -6.43 -12.82 5.52
C LYS A 185 -5.93 -13.55 6.76
N GLN A 186 -4.96 -14.46 6.64
CA GLN A 186 -4.51 -15.30 7.75
C GLN A 186 -3.18 -14.82 8.32
N VAL A 187 -3.03 -14.83 9.65
CA VAL A 187 -1.78 -14.43 10.32
C VAL A 187 -0.62 -15.38 9.99
N SER A 188 -0.93 -16.66 9.81
CA SER A 188 0.01 -17.71 9.39
C SER A 188 0.71 -17.37 8.07
N ASP A 189 0.02 -16.64 7.19
CA ASP A 189 0.56 -16.24 5.90
C ASP A 189 1.74 -15.25 6.02
N TYR A 190 1.82 -14.53 7.13
CA TYR A 190 2.89 -13.58 7.42
C TYR A 190 4.03 -14.25 8.18
N ALA A 191 3.74 -15.27 9.01
CA ALA A 191 4.79 -16.00 9.71
C ALA A 191 5.72 -16.76 8.73
N SER A 192 5.20 -17.19 7.57
CA SER A 192 5.97 -17.90 6.54
C SER A 192 6.84 -16.98 5.65
N LEU A 193 7.14 -15.74 6.06
CA LEU A 193 7.94 -14.81 5.26
C LEU A 193 9.36 -15.31 4.98
N GLU A 194 9.90 -16.13 5.88
CA GLU A 194 11.23 -16.73 5.74
C GLU A 194 11.25 -17.88 4.71
N ASP A 195 10.11 -18.52 4.47
CA ASP A 195 9.95 -19.64 3.53
C ASP A 195 9.63 -19.17 2.10
N PHE A 196 9.81 -17.89 1.79
CA PHE A 196 9.68 -17.34 0.44
C PHE A 196 10.82 -17.81 -0.48
N SER A 197 10.93 -19.12 -0.72
CA SER A 197 11.48 -19.59 -1.98
C SER A 197 10.32 -19.58 -2.99
N TYR A 198 10.36 -18.67 -3.96
CA TYR A 198 9.44 -18.71 -5.09
C TYR A 198 9.56 -20.10 -5.72
N SER A 199 8.56 -20.96 -5.53
CA SER A 199 8.63 -22.39 -5.87
C SER A 199 8.84 -22.68 -7.36
N GLY A 200 8.79 -21.65 -8.21
CA GLY A 200 9.07 -21.72 -9.65
C GLY A 200 10.35 -21.03 -10.14
N MET A 201 11.14 -20.37 -9.28
CA MET A 201 12.42 -19.76 -9.68
C MET A 201 13.57 -20.46 -8.97
N PRO A 202 14.40 -21.26 -9.66
CA PRO A 202 15.56 -21.90 -9.05
C PRO A 202 16.49 -20.81 -8.49
N SER A 203 16.72 -20.82 -7.18
CA SER A 203 17.76 -19.99 -6.56
C SER A 203 19.11 -20.52 -7.06
N ALA A 204 19.78 -19.76 -7.94
CA ALA A 204 21.05 -20.15 -8.53
C ALA A 204 22.24 -20.03 -7.54
N SER A 205 21.99 -19.82 -6.25
CA SER A 205 23.03 -19.64 -5.23
C SER A 205 23.20 -20.92 -4.40
N PRO A 206 24.29 -21.69 -4.58
CA PRO A 206 24.58 -22.88 -3.78
C PRO A 206 24.81 -22.58 -2.28
N VAL A 207 24.94 -21.31 -1.89
CA VAL A 207 25.13 -20.90 -0.49
C VAL A 207 23.81 -20.83 0.30
N ASP A 208 22.66 -20.77 -0.39
CA ASP A 208 21.35 -20.68 0.28
C ASP A 208 21.01 -21.97 1.06
N ASP A 209 21.58 -23.11 0.66
CA ASP A 209 21.35 -24.40 1.32
C ASP A 209 21.94 -24.48 2.73
N MET A 210 23.00 -23.71 3.04
CA MET A 210 23.53 -23.64 4.41
C MET A 210 22.64 -22.79 5.33
N ILE A 211 21.99 -21.74 4.80
CA ILE A 211 21.12 -20.87 5.60
C ILE A 211 19.73 -21.52 5.78
N LYS A 212 19.29 -22.37 4.84
CA LYS A 212 18.05 -23.17 4.93
C LYS A 212 18.01 -24.14 6.13
N ARG A 213 19.14 -24.45 6.77
CA ARG A 213 19.18 -25.30 7.98
C ARG A 213 18.88 -24.56 9.28
N ARG A 214 18.64 -23.25 9.26
CA ARG A 214 18.17 -22.57 10.49
C ARG A 214 16.72 -22.97 10.75
N PRO A 215 16.38 -23.42 11.98
CA PRO A 215 15.01 -23.74 12.35
C PRO A 215 14.13 -22.51 12.10
N SER A 216 13.08 -22.71 11.30
CA SER A 216 12.07 -21.71 10.97
C SER A 216 11.58 -20.99 12.24
N ALA A 217 11.29 -19.69 12.16
CA ALA A 217 10.61 -18.91 13.20
C ALA A 217 9.44 -19.66 13.87
N LYS A 218 8.77 -20.55 13.11
CA LYS A 218 7.68 -21.40 13.61
C LYS A 218 8.12 -22.38 14.71
N THR A 219 9.29 -23.00 14.56
CA THR A 219 9.85 -23.93 15.56
C THR A 219 10.20 -23.22 16.87
N TRP A 220 10.62 -21.96 16.79
CA TRP A 220 10.87 -21.14 17.98
C TRP A 220 9.58 -20.75 18.68
N ALA A 221 8.53 -20.40 17.92
CA ALA A 221 7.24 -20.00 18.48
C ALA A 221 6.58 -21.12 19.30
N GLU A 222 6.66 -22.38 18.84
CA GLU A 222 6.10 -23.53 19.56
C GLU A 222 6.88 -23.87 20.85
N ASN A 223 8.19 -23.60 20.88
CA ASN A 223 9.02 -23.79 22.07
C ASN A 223 9.15 -22.52 22.95
N SER A 224 8.52 -21.40 22.57
CA SER A 224 8.77 -20.08 23.20
C SER A 224 8.02 -19.83 24.50
N GLU A 225 7.15 -20.74 24.96
CA GLU A 225 6.46 -20.54 26.25
C GLU A 225 7.42 -20.49 27.44
N THR A 226 8.65 -21.02 27.31
CA THR A 226 9.56 -21.15 28.45
C THR A 226 10.56 -20.00 28.63
N ASP A 227 10.92 -19.22 27.59
CA ASP A 227 11.78 -18.04 27.77
C ASP A 227 11.76 -17.04 26.58
N VAL A 228 10.96 -15.98 26.69
CA VAL A 228 10.87 -14.92 25.67
C VAL A 228 12.18 -14.14 25.50
N GLN A 229 12.98 -13.98 26.57
CA GLN A 229 14.22 -13.22 26.53
C GLN A 229 15.27 -13.94 25.68
N LEU A 230 15.42 -15.25 25.88
CA LEU A 230 16.33 -16.07 25.08
C LEU A 230 15.97 -16.05 23.58
N VAL A 231 14.68 -16.09 23.23
CA VAL A 231 14.23 -16.00 21.83
C VAL A 231 14.52 -14.60 21.26
N ALA A 232 14.28 -13.54 22.03
CA ALA A 232 14.58 -12.17 21.66
C ALA A 232 16.09 -11.97 21.40
N GLU A 233 16.95 -12.53 22.24
CA GLU A 233 18.41 -12.48 22.08
C GLU A 233 18.88 -13.19 20.81
N ARG A 234 18.37 -14.41 20.55
CA ARG A 234 18.69 -15.16 19.32
C ARG A 234 18.23 -14.41 18.07
N PHE A 235 17.05 -13.79 18.11
CA PHE A 235 16.56 -12.97 17.01
C PHE A 235 17.44 -11.73 16.80
N ALA A 236 17.88 -11.09 17.89
CA ALA A 236 18.83 -9.98 17.81
C ALA A 236 20.18 -10.40 17.20
N ASP A 237 20.68 -11.60 17.52
CA ASP A 237 21.88 -12.15 16.86
C ASP A 237 21.68 -12.39 15.36
N GLN A 238 20.49 -12.84 14.95
CA GLN A 238 20.14 -12.97 13.54
C GLN A 238 20.11 -11.61 12.83
N VAL A 239 19.60 -10.57 13.49
CA VAL A 239 19.61 -9.20 13.00
C VAL A 239 21.03 -8.68 12.81
N VAL A 240 21.92 -8.87 13.79
CA VAL A 240 23.33 -8.47 13.69
C VAL A 240 24.05 -9.23 12.58
N ALA A 241 23.86 -10.55 12.51
CA ALA A 241 24.44 -11.37 11.46
C ALA A 241 24.01 -10.88 10.07
N ARG A 242 22.74 -10.48 9.91
CA ARG A 242 22.25 -9.90 8.65
C ARG A 242 22.82 -8.51 8.37
N ALA A 243 22.99 -7.68 9.39
CA ALA A 243 23.58 -6.34 9.26
C ALA A 243 25.05 -6.38 8.86
N MET A 244 25.78 -7.43 9.25
CA MET A 244 27.19 -7.62 8.88
C MET A 244 27.38 -8.24 7.50
N ASP A 245 26.33 -8.77 6.86
CA ASP A 245 26.41 -9.32 5.51
C ASP A 245 26.59 -8.21 4.47
N SER A 246 27.70 -8.27 3.72
CA SER A 246 28.12 -7.28 2.74
C SER A 246 27.54 -7.48 1.34
N ARG A 247 26.65 -8.47 1.15
CA ARG A 247 26.04 -8.86 -0.15
C ARG A 247 25.01 -7.86 -0.71
N GLY A 248 25.27 -6.58 -0.57
CA GLY A 248 24.50 -5.48 -1.13
C GLY A 248 24.47 -5.44 -2.64
N SER A 249 23.40 -5.92 -3.27
CA SER A 249 23.19 -5.71 -4.71
C SER A 249 22.53 -4.35 -4.94
N SER A 250 23.01 -3.56 -5.91
CA SER A 250 22.36 -2.33 -6.36
C SER A 250 20.99 -2.63 -7.00
N LYS A 251 19.94 -2.69 -6.19
CA LYS A 251 18.57 -3.03 -6.62
C LYS A 251 17.74 -1.83 -7.01
N HIS A 252 18.17 -0.63 -6.65
CA HIS A 252 17.43 0.62 -6.87
C HIS A 252 16.93 0.74 -8.30
N TRP A 253 17.79 0.50 -9.30
CA TRP A 253 17.39 0.64 -10.69
C TRP A 253 16.27 -0.31 -11.12
N LYS A 254 16.31 -1.58 -10.67
CA LYS A 254 15.28 -2.57 -11.00
C LYS A 254 13.92 -2.20 -10.37
N VAL A 255 13.94 -1.78 -9.11
CA VAL A 255 12.71 -1.36 -8.41
C VAL A 255 12.13 -0.08 -9.03
N VAL A 256 12.99 0.89 -9.37
CA VAL A 256 12.58 2.13 -10.05
C VAL A 256 11.96 1.82 -11.42
N LEU A 257 12.58 0.95 -12.22
CA LEU A 257 12.01 0.51 -13.50
C LEU A 257 10.63 -0.15 -13.31
N GLY A 258 10.48 -0.96 -12.26
CA GLY A 258 9.19 -1.56 -11.92
C GLY A 258 8.14 -0.52 -11.54
N MET A 259 8.49 0.49 -10.74
CA MET A 259 7.58 1.58 -10.39
C MET A 259 7.13 2.37 -11.63
N PHE A 260 8.04 2.63 -12.59
CA PHE A 260 7.66 3.23 -13.87
C PHE A 260 6.66 2.37 -14.65
N GLY A 261 6.88 1.05 -14.70
CA GLY A 261 5.94 0.11 -15.32
C GLY A 261 4.56 0.09 -14.62
N LEU A 262 4.51 0.21 -13.30
CA LEU A 262 3.24 0.34 -12.57
C LEU A 262 2.52 1.65 -12.94
N VAL A 263 3.25 2.77 -13.04
CA VAL A 263 2.68 4.06 -13.45
C VAL A 263 2.15 4.00 -14.88
N GLU A 264 2.86 3.35 -15.80
CA GLU A 264 2.40 3.13 -17.17
C GLU A 264 1.08 2.32 -17.20
N CYS A 265 0.99 1.24 -16.41
CA CYS A 265 -0.26 0.48 -16.27
C CYS A 265 -1.41 1.34 -15.72
N ILE A 266 -1.14 2.23 -14.77
CA ILE A 266 -2.16 3.16 -14.24
C ILE A 266 -2.61 4.13 -15.34
N LEU A 267 -1.67 4.67 -16.14
CA LEU A 267 -1.98 5.55 -17.26
C LEU A 267 -2.85 4.85 -18.31
N LEU A 268 -2.65 3.55 -18.57
CA LEU A 268 -3.52 2.75 -19.45
C LEU A 268 -4.96 2.70 -18.92
N ILE A 269 -5.15 2.45 -17.62
CA ILE A 269 -6.48 2.46 -16.99
C ILE A 269 -7.09 3.85 -17.04
N CYS A 270 -6.31 4.90 -16.76
CA CYS A 270 -6.78 6.28 -16.87
C CYS A 270 -7.19 6.63 -18.31
N GLY A 271 -6.46 6.15 -19.31
CA GLY A 271 -6.83 6.28 -20.72
C GLY A 271 -8.17 5.59 -21.04
N ALA A 272 -8.39 4.39 -20.49
CA ALA A 272 -9.66 3.68 -20.63
C ALA A 272 -10.82 4.43 -19.95
N CYS A 273 -10.62 4.96 -18.74
CA CYS A 273 -11.60 5.82 -18.05
C CYS A 273 -11.91 7.10 -18.83
N TYR A 274 -10.90 7.70 -19.47
CA TYR A 274 -11.08 8.86 -20.34
C TYR A 274 -11.93 8.51 -21.56
N MET A 275 -11.59 7.43 -22.28
CA MET A 275 -12.37 6.97 -23.43
C MET A 275 -13.83 6.72 -23.05
N LEU A 276 -14.06 6.07 -21.91
CA LEU A 276 -15.40 5.80 -21.42
C LEU A 276 -16.15 7.09 -21.11
N SER A 277 -15.55 8.00 -20.32
CA SER A 277 -16.19 9.25 -19.92
C SER A 277 -16.45 10.19 -21.10
N ALA A 278 -15.60 10.16 -22.13
CA ALA A 278 -15.70 11.07 -23.27
C ALA A 278 -17.03 10.91 -24.02
N GLY A 279 -17.46 9.68 -24.30
CA GLY A 279 -18.63 9.43 -25.15
C GLY A 279 -19.84 8.75 -24.49
N SER A 280 -19.69 8.09 -23.33
CA SER A 280 -20.81 7.41 -22.69
C SER A 280 -21.50 8.27 -21.63
N ILE A 281 -22.83 8.19 -21.55
CA ILE A 281 -23.64 9.04 -20.66
C ILE A 281 -24.40 8.17 -19.66
N VAL A 282 -24.22 8.46 -18.37
CA VAL A 282 -25.02 7.86 -17.29
C VAL A 282 -26.35 8.60 -17.23
N VAL A 283 -27.47 7.91 -17.47
CA VAL A 283 -28.78 8.56 -17.66
C VAL A 283 -29.18 9.45 -16.48
N TRP A 284 -29.02 8.96 -15.25
CA TRP A 284 -29.37 9.69 -14.02
C TRP A 284 -28.29 10.69 -13.58
N TRP A 285 -27.11 10.67 -14.20
CA TRP A 285 -25.99 11.57 -13.91
C TRP A 285 -25.43 12.18 -15.20
N CYS A 286 -26.36 12.69 -16.02
CA CYS A 286 -26.09 13.05 -17.42
C CYS A 286 -25.00 14.12 -17.58
N GLU A 287 -24.91 15.09 -16.66
CA GLU A 287 -23.93 16.19 -16.71
C GLU A 287 -22.50 15.77 -16.35
N ALA A 288 -22.30 14.56 -15.80
CA ALA A 288 -21.02 14.14 -15.28
C ALA A 288 -20.02 13.79 -16.39
N ASN A 289 -19.13 14.73 -16.72
CA ASN A 289 -18.08 14.55 -17.72
C ASN A 289 -16.96 13.58 -17.31
N ASN A 290 -16.83 13.27 -16.01
CA ASN A 290 -15.73 12.47 -15.44
C ASN A 290 -16.24 11.30 -14.59
N TRP A 291 -17.44 10.79 -14.90
CA TRP A 291 -18.09 9.76 -14.08
C TRP A 291 -17.25 8.48 -13.96
N ALA A 292 -16.52 8.07 -15.02
CA ALA A 292 -15.69 6.85 -14.95
C ALA A 292 -14.47 7.03 -14.05
N PHE A 293 -13.92 8.25 -13.95
CA PHE A 293 -12.86 8.55 -12.98
C PHE A 293 -13.40 8.54 -11.56
N ALA A 294 -14.62 9.04 -11.33
CA ALA A 294 -15.28 8.96 -10.04
C ALA A 294 -15.54 7.50 -9.62
N TRP A 295 -16.02 6.67 -10.55
CA TRP A 295 -16.16 5.22 -10.36
C TRP A 295 -14.83 4.60 -9.94
N TYR A 296 -13.76 4.80 -10.73
CA TYR A 296 -12.45 4.22 -10.44
C TYR A 296 -11.89 4.69 -9.08
N GLY A 297 -12.10 5.96 -8.74
CA GLY A 297 -11.74 6.52 -7.43
C GLY A 297 -12.48 5.87 -6.26
N ILE A 298 -13.80 5.62 -6.39
CA ILE A 298 -14.59 4.90 -5.39
C ILE A 298 -14.06 3.47 -5.21
N THR A 299 -13.75 2.78 -6.31
CA THR A 299 -13.20 1.42 -6.29
C THR A 299 -11.84 1.37 -5.60
N ILE A 300 -10.94 2.31 -5.90
CA ILE A 300 -9.64 2.45 -5.22
C ILE A 300 -9.85 2.69 -3.72
N PHE A 301 -10.71 3.64 -3.37
CA PHE A 301 -10.95 4.01 -1.98
C PHE A 301 -11.49 2.82 -1.18
N ALA A 302 -12.47 2.11 -1.72
CA ALA A 302 -13.02 0.90 -1.11
C ALA A 302 -11.92 -0.16 -0.87
N SER A 303 -11.07 -0.42 -1.87
CA SER A 303 -9.94 -1.36 -1.75
C SER A 303 -8.90 -0.94 -0.71
N MET A 304 -8.59 0.37 -0.63
CA MET A 304 -7.65 0.89 0.37
C MET A 304 -8.20 0.73 1.80
N VAL A 305 -9.48 1.05 2.00
CA VAL A 305 -10.15 0.88 3.30
C VAL A 305 -10.23 -0.60 3.67
N GLU A 306 -10.58 -1.47 2.72
CA GLU A 306 -10.58 -2.92 2.93
C GLU A 306 -9.20 -3.46 3.29
N SER A 307 -8.17 -3.04 2.56
CA SER A 307 -6.78 -3.43 2.84
C SER A 307 -6.39 -2.99 4.26
N TYR A 308 -6.64 -1.72 4.61
CA TYR A 308 -6.33 -1.21 5.95
C TYR A 308 -7.09 -1.94 7.07
N ALA A 309 -8.37 -2.26 6.85
CA ALA A 309 -9.18 -2.99 7.82
C ALA A 309 -8.75 -4.45 8.01
N ASN A 310 -8.32 -5.10 6.92
CA ASN A 310 -7.91 -6.49 6.90
C ASN A 310 -6.50 -6.75 7.41
N ALA A 311 -5.71 -5.71 7.71
CA ALA A 311 -4.39 -5.88 8.32
C ALA A 311 -4.51 -6.74 9.62
N PRO A 312 -3.78 -7.84 9.77
CA PRO A 312 -4.00 -8.75 10.90
C PRO A 312 -3.35 -8.29 12.22
N PHE A 313 -2.60 -7.18 12.19
CA PHE A 313 -1.76 -6.76 13.31
C PHE A 313 -2.35 -5.58 14.05
N ALA A 314 -2.39 -5.68 15.37
CA ALA A 314 -2.86 -4.59 16.21
C ALA A 314 -1.85 -3.44 16.24
N LYS A 315 -0.55 -3.72 16.15
CA LYS A 315 0.49 -2.70 16.13
C LYS A 315 1.73 -3.31 15.50
N ASP A 316 2.33 -2.57 14.57
CA ASP A 316 3.60 -2.91 13.95
C ASP A 316 4.64 -1.88 14.38
N TRP A 317 5.82 -2.34 14.74
CA TRP A 317 7.00 -1.51 14.92
C TRP A 317 7.99 -1.86 13.81
N VAL A 318 8.32 -0.86 13.01
CA VAL A 318 9.24 -1.00 11.89
C VAL A 318 10.55 -0.34 12.29
N MET A 319 11.61 -1.13 12.34
CA MET A 319 12.98 -0.69 12.58
C MET A 319 13.74 -0.83 11.28
N ARG A 320 14.56 0.16 10.96
CA ARG A 320 15.45 0.11 9.81
C ARG A 320 16.87 0.00 10.31
N ILE A 321 17.56 -1.05 9.90
CA ILE A 321 18.84 -1.43 10.47
C ILE A 321 19.91 -1.39 9.38
N SER A 322 21.05 -0.82 9.74
CA SER A 322 22.24 -0.77 8.91
C SER A 322 23.48 -1.01 9.76
N ARG A 323 24.61 -1.36 9.15
CA ARG A 323 25.88 -1.56 9.85
C ARG A 323 26.41 -0.24 10.42
N ALA A 324 26.75 -0.23 11.72
CA ALA A 324 27.38 0.93 12.34
C ALA A 324 28.90 0.97 12.10
N PRO A 325 29.48 2.18 11.97
CA PRO A 325 30.90 2.36 12.23
C PRO A 325 31.22 2.05 13.68
N ARG A 326 32.49 1.78 13.98
CA ARG A 326 32.99 1.91 15.36
C ARG A 326 32.90 3.38 15.75
N VAL A 327 31.98 3.72 16.63
CA VAL A 327 31.74 5.08 17.09
C VAL A 327 31.89 5.17 18.59
N ARG A 328 32.40 6.30 19.07
CA ARG A 328 32.32 6.68 20.47
C ARG A 328 31.17 7.66 20.64
N ILE A 329 30.15 7.24 21.37
CA ILE A 329 28.97 8.06 21.63
C ILE A 329 29.25 8.91 22.88
N SER A 330 28.92 10.22 22.82
CA SER A 330 29.07 11.11 23.98
C SER A 330 28.34 10.54 25.20
N PRO A 331 28.90 10.64 26.42
CA PRO A 331 28.23 10.20 27.63
C PRO A 331 26.84 10.86 27.81
N ASP A 332 26.63 12.06 27.26
CA ASP A 332 25.39 12.84 27.34
C ASP A 332 24.25 12.28 26.47
N ALA A 333 24.55 11.36 25.55
CA ALA A 333 23.50 10.73 24.74
C ALA A 333 22.63 9.85 25.65
N PRO A 334 21.30 10.09 25.72
CA PRO A 334 20.43 9.38 26.63
C PRO A 334 20.36 7.90 26.28
N TRP A 335 20.41 7.06 27.30
CA TRP A 335 20.19 5.63 27.17
C TRP A 335 18.71 5.36 26.88
N VAL A 336 18.47 4.58 25.82
CA VAL A 336 17.12 4.08 25.50
C VAL A 336 16.79 2.87 26.36
N ILE A 337 17.82 2.14 26.81
CA ILE A 337 17.74 0.88 27.52
C ILE A 337 18.23 1.11 28.95
N SER A 338 17.53 0.57 29.94
CA SER A 338 17.95 0.64 31.35
C SER A 338 19.26 -0.11 31.55
N ARG A 339 20.29 0.59 32.05
CA ARG A 339 21.66 0.08 32.24
C ARG A 339 21.79 -0.99 33.33
N GLU A 340 20.72 -1.23 34.08
CA GLU A 340 20.78 -1.77 35.44
C GLU A 340 20.95 -3.29 35.53
N LYS A 341 20.89 -4.03 34.41
CA LYS A 341 20.93 -5.51 34.44
C LYS A 341 22.32 -6.14 34.40
N ASP A 342 23.35 -5.40 33.97
CA ASP A 342 24.67 -5.99 33.67
C ASP A 342 25.76 -5.62 34.69
N THR A 343 25.40 -5.05 35.85
CA THR A 343 26.39 -5.00 36.94
C THR A 343 26.47 -6.44 37.47
N PRO A 344 27.55 -7.21 37.21
CA PRO A 344 27.69 -8.52 37.84
C PRO A 344 27.61 -8.24 39.33
N ARG A 345 26.56 -8.76 39.96
CA ARG A 345 26.40 -8.76 41.40
C ARG A 345 27.61 -9.54 41.89
N SER A 346 28.71 -8.86 42.21
CA SER A 346 29.85 -9.49 42.83
C SER A 346 29.32 -9.93 44.18
N SER A 347 28.88 -11.18 44.23
CA SER A 347 28.55 -11.91 45.43
C SER A 347 29.83 -12.12 46.22
N THR A 348 30.37 -11.02 46.73
CA THR A 348 31.15 -11.01 47.95
C THR A 348 30.11 -10.91 49.06
N GLU A 349 29.31 -11.97 49.22
CA GLU A 349 28.68 -12.28 50.51
C GLU A 349 29.82 -12.57 51.47
N GLN A 350 30.35 -11.50 52.04
CA GLN A 350 31.18 -11.58 53.22
C GLN A 350 30.24 -11.93 54.36
N ILE A 351 30.18 -13.22 54.68
CA ILE A 351 29.56 -13.78 55.88
C ILE A 351 30.23 -13.08 57.08
N SER A 352 29.58 -12.07 57.64
CA SER A 352 29.91 -11.55 58.96
C SER A 352 29.02 -12.24 60.00
N PRO A 353 29.59 -12.80 61.07
CA PRO A 353 28.84 -13.54 62.06
C PRO A 353 28.05 -12.61 62.97
N LEU A 354 26.83 -13.07 63.29
CA LEU A 354 26.04 -12.84 64.49
C LEU A 354 26.67 -11.91 65.55
N HIS A 355 26.11 -10.70 65.71
CA HIS A 355 26.15 -9.99 66.99
C HIS A 355 24.71 -9.68 67.39
N ILE A 356 24.20 -10.47 68.35
CA ILE A 356 22.98 -10.20 69.08
C ILE A 356 23.35 -9.14 70.10
N ASP A 357 22.85 -7.92 69.92
CA ASP A 357 22.73 -7.01 71.04
C ASP A 357 21.32 -6.44 71.08
N SER A 358 20.65 -6.76 72.18
CA SER A 358 19.31 -6.35 72.52
C SER A 358 19.38 -4.98 73.16
N THR A 359 18.80 -3.96 72.55
CA THR A 359 18.38 -2.79 73.31
C THR A 359 17.15 -2.16 72.67
N ASN A 360 16.08 -2.17 73.46
CA ASN A 360 14.93 -1.29 73.33
C ASN A 360 15.41 0.14 73.05
N ASP A 361 14.80 0.78 72.05
CA ASP A 361 14.31 2.13 72.24
C ASP A 361 13.17 2.43 71.26
N ASN A 362 12.02 2.75 71.86
CA ASN A 362 10.97 3.52 71.24
C ASN A 362 11.57 4.83 70.72
N ASN A 363 11.36 5.16 69.44
CA ASN A 363 10.87 6.49 69.05
C ASN A 363 10.82 6.71 67.52
N THR A 364 9.73 7.38 67.15
CA THR A 364 9.56 8.25 65.98
C THR A 364 9.50 7.57 64.61
N SER A 365 8.27 7.16 64.29
CA SER A 365 7.71 7.12 62.93
C SER A 365 7.97 8.43 62.18
N THR A 366 9.11 8.50 61.51
CA THR A 366 9.32 9.42 60.40
C THR A 366 8.94 8.68 59.13
N ASN A 367 8.10 9.33 58.34
CA ASN A 367 7.67 8.86 57.04
C ASN A 367 8.89 8.80 56.12
N ASP A 368 9.60 7.66 56.14
CA ASP A 368 10.47 7.27 55.04
C ASP A 368 9.56 7.09 53.83
N LEU A 369 9.47 8.17 53.07
CA LEU A 369 8.91 8.23 51.74
C LEU A 369 9.77 7.27 50.90
N VAL A 370 9.37 6.00 50.92
CA VAL A 370 9.88 4.91 50.10
C VAL A 370 9.84 5.43 48.66
N THR A 371 10.98 5.97 48.23
CA THR A 371 11.30 6.23 46.84
C THR A 371 11.56 4.87 46.22
N GLY A 372 10.46 4.12 46.06
CA GLY A 372 10.49 2.87 45.33
C GLY A 372 11.12 3.13 43.96
N PRO A 373 11.93 2.19 43.44
CA PRO A 373 12.56 2.35 42.14
C PRO A 373 11.48 2.70 41.12
N ALA A 374 11.66 3.84 40.44
CA ALA A 374 10.70 4.32 39.46
C ALA A 374 10.42 3.17 38.48
N PRO A 375 9.13 2.89 38.16
CA PRO A 375 8.80 1.79 37.28
C PRO A 375 9.56 1.95 35.97
N SER A 376 10.36 0.94 35.62
CA SER A 376 11.16 0.94 34.40
C SER A 376 10.22 1.13 33.22
N LEU A 377 10.29 2.30 32.57
CA LEU A 377 9.49 2.57 31.38
C LEU A 377 9.86 1.55 30.31
N SER A 378 8.85 1.07 29.56
CA SER A 378 9.12 0.22 28.41
C SER A 378 9.92 1.00 27.36
N VAL A 379 10.82 0.31 26.65
CA VAL A 379 11.65 0.91 25.59
C VAL A 379 10.77 1.57 24.54
N ILE A 380 9.67 0.91 24.16
CA ILE A 380 8.69 1.42 23.21
C ILE A 380 8.06 2.73 23.71
N ASP A 381 7.61 2.78 24.97
CA ASP A 381 6.96 3.98 25.51
C ASP A 381 7.96 5.14 25.66
N ALA A 382 9.20 4.85 26.05
CA ALA A 382 10.28 5.84 26.12
C ALA A 382 10.60 6.44 24.74
N LEU A 383 10.69 5.61 23.69
CA LEU A 383 10.86 6.07 22.31
C LEU A 383 9.64 6.86 21.79
N GLN A 384 8.43 6.54 22.23
CA GLN A 384 7.22 7.26 21.86
C GLN A 384 7.12 8.64 22.53
N ALA A 385 7.51 8.73 23.80
CA ALA A 385 7.68 10.01 24.51
C ALA A 385 8.75 10.87 23.81
N GLY A 386 9.79 10.21 23.31
CA GLY A 386 10.88 10.81 22.56
C GLY A 386 11.99 11.33 23.47
N PHE A 387 13.19 11.38 22.91
CA PHE A 387 14.39 11.81 23.63
C PHE A 387 14.84 13.19 23.15
N ASN A 388 15.32 14.02 24.08
CA ASN A 388 16.05 15.23 23.69
C ASN A 388 17.46 14.81 23.25
N THR A 389 17.76 14.96 21.97
CA THR A 389 19.03 14.48 21.40
C THR A 389 20.03 15.63 21.25
N GLU A 390 20.81 15.87 22.29
CA GLU A 390 21.99 16.75 22.27
C GLU A 390 23.31 15.97 22.15
N GLY A 391 23.22 14.63 22.19
CA GLY A 391 24.36 13.73 22.15
C GLY A 391 25.19 13.88 20.88
N ARG A 392 26.50 14.04 21.05
CA ARG A 392 27.47 14.07 19.96
C ARG A 392 27.97 12.66 19.65
N VAL A 393 28.23 12.39 18.38
CA VAL A 393 28.95 11.17 17.95
C VAL A 393 30.36 11.56 17.57
N LEU A 394 31.34 10.85 18.12
CA LEU A 394 32.73 10.95 17.73
C LEU A 394 33.04 9.73 16.86
N LEU A 395 33.32 9.96 15.58
CA LEU A 395 33.86 8.93 14.70
C LEU A 395 35.35 8.78 15.01
N ASP A 396 35.81 7.53 15.14
CA ASP A 396 37.24 7.27 15.16
C ASP A 396 37.80 7.50 13.76
N GLY A 397 38.63 8.54 13.61
CA GLY A 397 39.22 8.89 12.32
C GLY A 397 40.30 7.91 11.83
N THR A 398 40.73 6.97 12.68
CA THR A 398 41.79 6.02 12.34
C THR A 398 41.31 4.86 11.45
N GLU A 399 40.01 4.55 11.48
CA GLU A 399 39.42 3.51 10.65
C GLU A 399 38.63 4.12 9.48
N PRO A 400 39.02 3.84 8.21
CA PRO A 400 38.25 4.32 7.07
C PRO A 400 36.88 3.64 7.05
N TRP A 401 35.83 4.45 7.17
CA TRP A 401 34.45 3.96 7.15
C TRP A 401 33.70 4.43 5.90
N SER A 402 32.99 3.50 5.27
CA SER A 402 31.94 3.78 4.31
C SER A 402 30.61 3.31 4.89
N ALA A 403 29.59 4.18 4.86
CA ALA A 403 28.24 3.78 5.19
C ALA A 403 27.85 2.52 4.43
N SER A 404 27.21 1.57 5.13
CA SER A 404 26.55 0.47 4.44
C SER A 404 25.64 1.07 3.38
N LYS A 405 25.72 0.60 2.14
CA LYS A 405 24.80 1.05 1.09
C LYS A 405 23.39 0.51 1.32
N ASP A 406 23.29 -0.58 2.08
CA ASP A 406 22.05 -1.30 2.28
C ASP A 406 21.60 -1.23 3.72
N ALA A 407 20.32 -0.87 3.87
CA ALA A 407 19.55 -1.07 5.08
C ALA A 407 18.52 -2.17 4.82
N PHE A 408 18.16 -2.89 5.88
CA PHE A 408 17.04 -3.82 5.87
C PHE A 408 16.06 -3.44 6.98
N TYR A 409 14.84 -3.96 6.89
CA TYR A 409 13.81 -3.75 7.89
C TYR A 409 13.73 -4.92 8.85
N VAL A 410 13.52 -4.59 10.11
CA VAL A 410 13.04 -5.51 11.12
C VAL A 410 11.66 -5.05 11.53
N ILE A 411 10.68 -5.91 11.30
CA ILE A 411 9.28 -5.65 11.65
C ILE A 411 8.97 -6.52 12.86
N ILE A 412 8.52 -5.90 13.94
CA ILE A 412 7.94 -6.59 15.09
C ILE A 412 6.45 -6.31 15.05
N SER A 413 5.63 -7.34 14.87
CA SER A 413 4.17 -7.19 14.77
C SER A 413 3.48 -7.86 15.95
N ARG A 414 2.63 -7.11 16.65
CA ARG A 414 1.78 -7.69 17.69
C ARG A 414 0.56 -8.34 17.05
N SER A 415 0.43 -9.65 17.24
CA SER A 415 -0.76 -10.40 16.89
C SER A 415 -1.99 -9.89 17.64
N GLY A 416 -3.16 -10.02 17.01
CA GLY A 416 -4.44 -9.60 17.57
C GLY A 416 -5.08 -8.44 16.84
N VAL A 417 -6.34 -8.20 17.16
CA VAL A 417 -7.20 -7.22 16.48
C VAL A 417 -7.41 -6.04 17.43
N ARG A 418 -7.28 -4.79 16.95
CA ARG A 418 -7.64 -3.62 17.79
C ARG A 418 -9.16 -3.63 18.05
N LYS A 419 -9.60 -3.14 19.22
CA LYS A 419 -11.04 -3.07 19.56
C LYS A 419 -11.89 -2.41 18.46
N GLY A 420 -11.42 -1.33 17.84
CA GLY A 420 -12.12 -0.65 16.74
C GLY A 420 -11.96 -1.30 15.35
N GLN A 421 -11.05 -2.27 15.21
CA GLN A 421 -10.75 -2.85 13.91
C GLN A 421 -11.81 -3.86 13.46
N THR A 422 -12.51 -4.54 14.38
CA THR A 422 -13.67 -5.37 14.02
C THR A 422 -14.76 -4.52 13.37
N MET A 423 -15.06 -3.34 13.93
CA MET A 423 -16.00 -2.39 13.35
C MET A 423 -15.51 -1.90 11.98
N LEU A 424 -14.22 -1.56 11.87
CA LEU A 424 -13.62 -1.13 10.61
C LEU A 424 -13.69 -2.23 9.53
N ARG A 425 -13.50 -3.50 9.89
CA ARG A 425 -13.66 -4.65 8.97
C ARG A 425 -15.10 -4.74 8.47
N LEU A 426 -16.08 -4.67 9.35
CA LEU A 426 -17.48 -4.65 8.96
C LEU A 426 -17.80 -3.47 8.02
N LEU A 427 -17.35 -2.26 8.39
CA LEU A 427 -17.52 -1.05 7.57
C LEU A 427 -16.85 -1.20 6.20
N SER A 428 -15.65 -1.77 6.14
CA SER A 428 -14.93 -1.98 4.88
C SER A 428 -15.64 -2.97 3.96
N LYS A 429 -16.28 -4.01 4.51
CA LYS A 429 -17.10 -4.95 3.74
C LYS A 429 -18.36 -4.28 3.22
N LEU A 430 -19.04 -3.49 4.05
CA LEU A 430 -20.19 -2.70 3.63
C LEU A 430 -19.80 -1.72 2.51
N LEU A 431 -18.70 -1.00 2.67
CA LEU A 431 -18.19 -0.06 1.65
C LEU A 431 -17.87 -0.77 0.34
N SER A 432 -17.28 -1.97 0.40
CA SER A 432 -16.96 -2.77 -0.80
C SER A 432 -18.24 -3.24 -1.52
N VAL A 433 -19.26 -3.66 -0.77
CA VAL A 433 -20.58 -4.03 -1.33
C VAL A 433 -21.27 -2.81 -1.95
N THR A 434 -21.26 -1.67 -1.27
CA THR A 434 -21.81 -0.41 -1.79
C THR A 434 -21.08 0.03 -3.07
N ALA A 435 -19.75 -0.04 -3.09
CA ALA A 435 -18.96 0.28 -4.28
C ALA A 435 -19.31 -0.66 -5.45
N PHE A 436 -19.54 -1.94 -5.20
CA PHE A 436 -19.98 -2.90 -6.21
C PHE A 436 -21.38 -2.58 -6.77
N ILE A 437 -22.34 -2.26 -5.89
CA ILE A 437 -23.72 -1.87 -6.30
C ILE A 437 -23.68 -0.59 -7.14
N ILE A 438 -22.97 0.45 -6.68
CA ILE A 438 -22.84 1.72 -7.41
C ILE A 438 -22.16 1.49 -8.76
N SER A 439 -21.11 0.68 -8.81
CA SER A 439 -20.43 0.33 -10.06
C SER A 439 -21.39 -0.33 -11.05
N THR A 440 -22.14 -1.34 -10.59
CA THR A 440 -23.09 -2.07 -11.42
C THR A 440 -24.18 -1.14 -11.94
N ALA A 441 -24.72 -0.26 -11.08
CA ALA A 441 -25.72 0.73 -11.47
C ALA A 441 -25.17 1.74 -12.49
N LEU A 442 -23.95 2.27 -12.30
CA LEU A 442 -23.31 3.19 -13.24
C LEU A 442 -23.13 2.57 -14.62
N PHE A 443 -22.62 1.34 -14.70
CA PHE A 443 -22.42 0.66 -15.98
C PHE A 443 -23.75 0.27 -16.63
N ALA A 444 -24.70 -0.28 -15.87
CA ALA A 444 -26.02 -0.67 -16.38
C ALA A 444 -26.83 0.52 -16.91
N SER A 445 -26.65 1.71 -16.31
CA SER A 445 -27.31 2.95 -16.74
C SER A 445 -26.50 3.78 -17.72
N SER A 446 -25.32 3.31 -18.15
CA SER A 446 -24.54 3.99 -19.17
C SER A 446 -25.15 3.74 -20.56
N THR A 447 -25.36 4.80 -21.30
CA THR A 447 -25.96 4.77 -22.64
C THR A 447 -24.99 5.36 -23.66
N LEU A 448 -25.33 5.18 -24.94
CA LEU A 448 -24.50 5.55 -26.08
C LEU A 448 -23.14 4.84 -26.11
N LEU A 449 -22.97 3.75 -25.37
CA LEU A 449 -21.72 3.02 -25.33
C LEU A 449 -21.62 2.09 -26.54
N GLN A 450 -20.59 2.25 -27.36
CA GLN A 450 -20.34 1.35 -28.48
C GLN A 450 -19.59 0.10 -28.01
N ILE A 451 -19.96 -1.07 -28.55
CA ILE A 451 -19.35 -2.36 -28.17
C ILE A 451 -17.85 -2.40 -28.44
N GLN A 452 -17.39 -1.78 -29.52
CA GLN A 452 -15.97 -1.70 -29.86
C GLN A 452 -15.20 -0.90 -28.80
N VAL A 453 -15.75 0.22 -28.31
CA VAL A 453 -15.14 1.00 -27.22
C VAL A 453 -15.14 0.21 -25.92
N ALA A 454 -16.23 -0.49 -25.61
CA ALA A 454 -16.30 -1.34 -24.41
C ALA A 454 -15.25 -2.45 -24.44
N ILE A 455 -15.04 -3.11 -25.59
CA ILE A 455 -13.98 -4.12 -25.77
C ILE A 455 -12.59 -3.50 -25.56
N VAL A 456 -12.29 -2.35 -26.18
CA VAL A 456 -11.01 -1.67 -26.00
C VAL A 456 -10.77 -1.29 -24.53
N VAL A 457 -11.79 -0.72 -23.86
CA VAL A 457 -11.74 -0.39 -22.44
C VAL A 457 -11.47 -1.63 -21.59
N MET A 458 -12.18 -2.73 -21.83
CA MET A 458 -11.94 -4.00 -21.14
C MET A 458 -10.51 -4.49 -21.34
N ILE A 459 -10.01 -4.51 -22.58
CA ILE A 459 -8.65 -4.98 -22.88
C ILE A 459 -7.62 -4.12 -22.16
N LEU A 460 -7.76 -2.78 -22.19
CA LEU A 460 -6.83 -1.86 -21.54
C LEU A 460 -6.84 -2.03 -20.01
N VAL A 461 -8.04 -2.10 -19.41
CA VAL A 461 -8.18 -2.26 -17.96
C VAL A 461 -7.66 -3.62 -17.49
N MET A 462 -8.01 -4.69 -18.19
CA MET A 462 -7.53 -6.04 -17.89
C MET A 462 -6.02 -6.17 -18.06
N SER A 463 -5.47 -5.63 -19.15
CA SER A 463 -4.03 -5.63 -19.40
C SER A 463 -3.30 -4.83 -18.31
N GLY A 464 -3.76 -3.63 -17.99
CA GLY A 464 -3.19 -2.80 -16.92
C GLY A 464 -3.22 -3.50 -15.56
N GLY A 465 -4.33 -4.17 -15.22
CA GLY A 465 -4.45 -4.93 -13.98
C GLY A 465 -3.53 -6.17 -13.92
N ILE A 466 -3.52 -6.98 -14.99
CA ILE A 466 -2.71 -8.20 -15.06
C ILE A 466 -1.22 -7.87 -15.09
N PHE A 467 -0.77 -7.00 -16.00
CA PHE A 467 0.63 -6.58 -16.08
C PHE A 467 1.07 -5.83 -14.82
N GLY A 468 0.20 -4.98 -14.28
CA GLY A 468 0.43 -4.32 -12.99
C GLY A 468 0.74 -5.31 -11.87
N ARG A 469 -0.03 -6.41 -11.78
CA ARG A 469 0.20 -7.47 -10.81
C ARG A 469 1.51 -8.22 -11.05
N VAL A 470 1.82 -8.57 -12.30
CA VAL A 470 3.07 -9.24 -12.66
C VAL A 470 4.28 -8.36 -12.31
N ILE A 471 4.21 -7.07 -12.60
CA ILE A 471 5.27 -6.09 -12.27
C ILE A 471 5.40 -5.96 -10.75
N ALA A 472 4.30 -5.84 -10.00
CA ALA A 472 4.33 -5.78 -8.54
C ALA A 472 4.99 -7.03 -7.94
N MET A 473 4.61 -8.23 -8.43
CA MET A 473 5.22 -9.50 -8.03
C MET A 473 6.71 -9.55 -8.38
N TRP A 474 7.11 -9.06 -9.56
CA TRP A 474 8.51 -8.97 -9.96
C TRP A 474 9.32 -8.05 -9.04
N ILE A 475 8.78 -6.87 -8.68
CA ILE A 475 9.42 -5.96 -7.72
C ILE A 475 9.58 -6.66 -6.36
N SER A 476 8.52 -7.30 -5.85
CA SER A 476 8.59 -8.06 -4.60
C SER A 476 9.66 -9.14 -4.65
N ALA A 477 9.74 -9.91 -5.74
CA ALA A 477 10.74 -10.95 -5.91
C ALA A 477 12.17 -10.38 -5.94
N VAL A 478 12.40 -9.27 -6.66
CA VAL A 478 13.71 -8.60 -6.71
C VAL A 478 14.11 -8.10 -5.32
N ILE A 479 13.19 -7.50 -4.58
CA ILE A 479 13.44 -7.01 -3.23
C ILE A 479 13.75 -8.19 -2.30
N MET A 480 12.91 -9.22 -2.28
CA MET A 480 13.00 -10.36 -1.36
C MET A 480 14.24 -11.24 -1.53
N ARG A 481 14.89 -11.25 -2.71
CA ARG A 481 16.13 -12.03 -2.95
C ARG A 481 17.25 -11.82 -1.91
N ASP A 482 17.32 -10.66 -1.26
CA ASP A 482 18.38 -10.38 -0.26
C ASP A 482 17.85 -10.42 1.18
N ARG A 483 16.66 -10.97 1.41
CA ARG A 483 15.98 -10.97 2.72
C ARG A 483 16.03 -9.57 3.38
N PRO A 484 15.45 -8.54 2.74
CA PRO A 484 15.46 -7.17 3.25
C PRO A 484 14.50 -6.98 4.42
N VAL A 485 13.80 -8.04 4.86
CA VAL A 485 12.89 -8.02 5.99
C VAL A 485 13.19 -9.20 6.89
N LEU A 486 13.35 -8.93 8.18
CA LEU A 486 13.14 -9.92 9.23
C LEU A 486 11.83 -9.55 9.92
N HIS A 487 10.88 -10.48 9.97
CA HIS A 487 9.58 -10.25 10.57
C HIS A 487 9.36 -11.20 11.74
N GLN A 488 9.08 -10.64 12.91
CA GLN A 488 8.73 -11.40 14.09
C GLN A 488 7.32 -11.04 14.55
N ILE A 489 6.48 -12.05 14.76
CA ILE A 489 5.14 -11.90 15.31
C ILE A 489 5.18 -12.22 16.81
N VAL A 490 4.67 -11.31 17.63
CA VAL A 490 4.65 -11.44 19.09
C VAL A 490 3.21 -11.39 19.62
N LYS A 491 2.97 -12.00 20.79
CA LYS A 491 1.62 -12.05 21.39
C LYS A 491 1.32 -10.77 22.17
N THR A 492 2.26 -10.32 23.00
CA THR A 492 2.05 -9.16 23.87
C THR A 492 2.91 -7.96 23.50
N SER A 493 2.57 -6.78 24.04
CA SER A 493 3.41 -5.59 23.86
C SER A 493 4.72 -5.67 24.66
N LYS A 494 4.73 -6.43 25.77
CA LYS A 494 5.91 -6.66 26.59
C LYS A 494 6.93 -7.52 25.85
N ASP A 495 6.46 -8.53 25.12
CA ASP A 495 7.32 -9.33 24.25
C ASP A 495 7.93 -8.44 23.16
N ALA A 496 7.13 -7.58 22.51
CA ALA A 496 7.64 -6.63 21.52
C ALA A 496 8.75 -5.74 22.08
N ASP A 497 8.59 -5.30 23.33
CA ASP A 497 9.57 -4.49 24.06
C ASP A 497 10.86 -5.27 24.29
N ALA A 498 10.78 -6.53 24.75
CA ALA A 498 11.92 -7.40 24.94
C ALA A 498 12.70 -7.66 23.63
N PHE A 499 12.01 -7.89 22.52
CA PHE A 499 12.65 -8.04 21.20
C PHE A 499 13.32 -6.75 20.74
N MET A 500 12.66 -5.60 20.93
CA MET A 500 13.23 -4.30 20.58
C MET A 500 14.46 -3.99 21.43
N GLU A 501 14.37 -4.20 22.74
CA GLU A 501 15.46 -4.04 23.69
C GLU A 501 16.65 -4.94 23.33
N ALA A 502 16.42 -6.23 23.07
CA ALA A 502 17.48 -7.17 22.70
C ALA A 502 18.22 -6.74 21.43
N ILE A 503 17.50 -6.19 20.43
CA ILE A 503 18.11 -5.66 19.20
C ILE A 503 18.91 -4.39 19.49
N LEU A 504 18.34 -3.44 20.23
CA LEU A 504 19.00 -2.17 20.54
C LEU A 504 20.24 -2.33 21.43
N ARG A 505 20.33 -3.42 22.21
CA ARG A 505 21.52 -3.78 23.00
C ARG A 505 22.69 -4.27 22.16
N LYS A 506 22.45 -4.73 20.92
CA LYS A 506 23.53 -5.26 20.08
C LYS A 506 24.40 -4.12 19.56
N GLU A 507 25.71 -4.31 19.69
CA GLU A 507 26.70 -3.36 19.21
C GLU A 507 26.91 -3.49 17.69
N GLY A 508 27.40 -2.42 17.07
CA GLY A 508 27.83 -2.44 15.66
C GLY A 508 26.68 -2.33 14.65
N ILE A 509 25.48 -1.95 15.09
CA ILE A 509 24.33 -1.66 14.23
C ILE A 509 23.76 -0.27 14.51
N VAL A 510 23.25 0.38 13.47
CA VAL A 510 22.48 1.62 13.54
C VAL A 510 21.02 1.28 13.35
N CYS A 511 20.20 1.60 14.34
CA CYS A 511 18.76 1.31 14.34
C CYS A 511 17.97 2.62 14.22
N GLU A 512 17.29 2.82 13.09
CA GLU A 512 16.27 3.86 12.95
C GLU A 512 14.91 3.29 13.38
N VAL A 513 14.38 3.75 14.52
CA VAL A 513 13.12 3.26 15.09
C VAL A 513 12.28 4.41 15.64
N LEU A 514 10.98 4.46 15.28
CA LEU A 514 10.04 5.49 15.76
C LEU A 514 10.55 6.94 15.58
N GLY A 515 11.31 7.21 14.51
CA GLY A 515 11.90 8.52 14.25
C GLY A 515 13.14 8.84 15.11
N HIS A 516 13.75 7.85 15.73
CA HIS A 516 15.00 7.99 16.49
C HIS A 516 16.09 7.15 15.84
N VAL A 517 17.33 7.65 15.87
CA VAL A 517 18.53 6.91 15.50
C VAL A 517 19.20 6.45 16.78
N VAL A 518 19.25 5.14 16.97
CA VAL A 518 19.84 4.49 18.14
C VAL A 518 21.10 3.74 17.71
N ILE A 519 22.19 3.95 18.44
CA ILE A 519 23.47 3.26 18.25
C ILE A 519 23.92 2.79 19.64
N ASP A 520 24.32 1.52 19.76
CA ASP A 520 24.78 0.89 21.00
C ASP A 520 23.88 1.23 22.22
N GLY A 521 22.56 1.08 22.04
CA GLY A 521 21.55 1.35 23.07
C GLY A 521 21.31 2.83 23.42
N ARG A 522 21.97 3.79 22.77
CA ARG A 522 21.84 5.23 23.03
C ARG A 522 21.14 5.96 21.89
N CYS A 523 20.24 6.88 22.24
CA CYS A 523 19.55 7.70 21.26
C CYS A 523 20.45 8.88 20.85
N VAL A 524 20.85 8.88 19.58
CA VAL A 524 21.81 9.83 19.05
C VAL A 524 21.13 11.01 18.35
N LYS A 525 20.06 10.75 17.61
CA LYS A 525 19.35 11.79 16.86
C LYS A 525 17.87 11.49 16.75
N ARG A 526 17.04 12.52 16.91
CA ARG A 526 15.64 12.49 16.50
C ARG A 526 15.49 12.98 15.05
N VAL A 527 14.85 12.18 14.22
CA VAL A 527 14.50 12.50 12.84
C VAL A 527 13.02 12.91 12.78
N GLY A 528 12.68 13.84 11.89
CA GLY A 528 11.30 14.26 11.69
C GLY A 528 10.38 13.10 11.32
N ARG A 529 9.07 13.24 11.57
CA ARG A 529 8.06 12.19 11.29
C ARG A 529 7.95 11.83 9.80
N LEU A 530 8.21 12.79 8.91
CA LEU A 530 8.21 12.60 7.46
C LEU A 530 9.64 12.49 6.95
N THR A 531 10.15 11.27 6.86
CA THR A 531 11.40 10.96 6.16
C THR A 531 11.11 10.34 4.81
N TRP A 532 12.05 10.50 3.87
CA TRP A 532 12.02 9.76 2.61
C TRP A 532 11.99 8.24 2.80
N SER A 533 12.54 7.73 3.91
CA SER A 533 12.43 6.32 4.28
C SER A 533 11.00 5.88 4.60
N THR A 534 10.10 6.77 5.00
CA THR A 534 8.68 6.44 5.19
C THR A 534 7.93 6.32 3.87
N VAL A 535 8.36 7.05 2.82
CA VAL A 535 7.68 7.08 1.52
C VAL A 535 8.23 6.03 0.56
N ILE A 536 9.56 5.97 0.43
CA ILE A 536 10.27 5.11 -0.53
C ILE A 536 10.74 3.80 0.12
N GLY A 537 10.71 3.72 1.45
CA GLY A 537 11.04 2.50 2.18
C GLY A 537 12.50 2.09 2.03
N VAL A 538 12.75 0.84 1.60
CA VAL A 538 14.09 0.22 1.50
C VAL A 538 15.00 1.01 0.56
N LEU A 539 14.41 1.69 -0.43
CA LEU A 539 15.18 2.43 -1.42
C LEU A 539 15.74 3.76 -0.90
N ALA A 540 15.35 4.20 0.29
CA ALA A 540 16.01 5.34 0.90
C ALA A 540 17.47 4.98 1.21
N GLU A 541 18.36 5.97 1.29
CA GLU A 541 19.71 5.74 1.82
C GLU A 541 19.64 5.54 3.34
N PRO A 542 20.46 4.64 3.93
CA PRO A 542 20.55 4.52 5.38
C PRO A 542 21.00 5.84 6.01
N PHE A 543 20.64 6.04 7.27
CA PHE A 543 21.11 7.19 8.03
C PHE A 543 22.65 7.21 8.06
N ASN A 544 23.23 8.23 7.44
CA ASN A 544 24.67 8.43 7.44
C ASN A 544 25.12 9.10 8.75
N VAL A 545 25.71 8.31 9.64
CA VAL A 545 26.26 8.76 10.93
C VAL A 545 27.32 9.86 10.75
N GLY A 546 28.03 9.89 9.63
CA GLY A 546 28.97 10.96 9.28
C GLY A 546 28.34 12.35 9.19
N LYS A 547 27.03 12.46 8.94
CA LYS A 547 26.32 13.76 8.89
C LYS A 547 26.15 14.42 10.26
N ILE A 548 26.27 13.65 11.34
CA ILE A 548 26.16 14.15 12.72
C ILE A 548 27.47 14.06 13.49
N ALA A 549 28.38 13.21 13.04
CA ALA A 549 29.66 13.08 13.68
C ALA A 549 30.47 14.36 13.52
N ARG A 550 30.99 14.88 14.63
CA ARG A 550 32.04 15.90 14.57
C ARG A 550 33.36 15.16 14.42
N ALA A 551 34.21 15.60 13.50
CA ALA A 551 35.59 15.13 13.48
C ALA A 551 36.17 15.34 14.88
N SER A 552 36.76 14.32 15.48
CA SER A 552 37.52 14.52 16.71
C SER A 552 38.68 15.44 16.33
N SER A 553 38.58 16.71 16.70
CA SER A 553 39.77 17.54 16.78
C SER A 553 40.63 16.86 17.84
N GLY A 554 41.69 16.17 17.42
CA GLY A 554 42.63 15.55 18.34
C GLY A 554 43.08 16.58 19.38
N PRO A 555 43.49 16.13 20.58
CA PRO A 555 44.12 17.04 21.53
C PRO A 555 45.31 17.69 20.81
N ALA A 556 45.24 19.02 20.67
CA ALA A 556 46.37 19.82 20.21
C ALA A 556 47.47 19.81 21.27
#